data_AF-A0A7W1EW10-F1
#
_entry.id   AF-A0A7W1EW10-F1
#
_cell.length_a   1.000
_cell.length_b   1.000
_cell.length_c   1.000
_cell.angle_alpha   90.00
_cell.angle_beta   90.00
_cell.angle_gamma   90.00
#
_symmetry.space_group_name_H-M   'P 1'
#
loop_
_entity.id
_entity.type
_entity.pdbx_description
1 polymer ?
#
loop_
_entity_poly.entity_id
_entity_poly.type
_entity_poly.pdbx_seq_one_letter_code
_entity_poly.pdbx_strand_id
1 'polypeptide(L)'
;MSKINNLPILHIYTILEFIILSWFYYILLKKDISYFIFISVALLFTVFSLIGSVYIEIFFTFNTISRSLASLVFIFLSVLRLLKSLTVEDMAPNKNNKGVDYITAGFLVYFSGSIVLFSFSNYLNKLAYGLLLNIWSIHTLLLVLLYSAITIGLLRYKIK
;
A
#
# COMPACT_ATOMS: atom_id res chain seq x y z
N MET A 1 33.10 -5.68 -0.87
CA MET A 1 31.75 -6.31 -0.78
C MET A 1 30.93 -5.83 -1.97
N SER A 2 30.62 -6.73 -2.91
CA SER A 2 29.73 -6.42 -4.02
C SER A 2 28.35 -6.04 -3.47
N LYS A 3 27.92 -4.81 -3.70
CA LYS A 3 26.53 -4.39 -3.44
C LYS A 3 25.62 -5.14 -4.39
N ILE A 4 25.03 -6.24 -3.93
CA ILE A 4 23.99 -6.94 -4.69
C ILE A 4 22.81 -5.98 -4.80
N ASN A 5 22.41 -5.66 -6.03
CA ASN A 5 21.27 -4.79 -6.28
C ASN A 5 19.99 -5.51 -5.85
N ASN A 6 19.29 -4.98 -4.85
CA ASN A 6 18.04 -5.53 -4.31
C ASN A 6 16.79 -5.02 -5.04
N LEU A 7 16.93 -4.16 -6.06
CA LEU A 7 15.82 -3.61 -6.82
C LEU A 7 15.00 -4.67 -7.60
N PRO A 8 15.55 -5.79 -8.09
CA PRO A 8 14.75 -6.88 -8.64
C PRO A 8 13.74 -7.46 -7.63
N ILE A 9 14.13 -7.54 -6.35
CA ILE A 9 13.27 -8.03 -5.27
C ILE A 9 12.12 -7.04 -5.03
N LEU A 10 12.35 -5.74 -5.22
CA LEU A 10 11.33 -4.70 -5.07
C LEU A 10 10.18 -4.88 -6.06
N HIS A 11 10.45 -5.33 -7.29
CA HIS A 11 9.42 -5.59 -8.30
C HIS A 11 8.48 -6.72 -7.87
N ILE A 12 9.06 -7.83 -7.40
CA ILE A 12 8.28 -8.98 -6.88
C ILE A 12 7.52 -8.58 -5.61
N TYR A 13 8.19 -7.88 -4.69
CA TYR A 13 7.59 -7.37 -3.46
C TYR A 13 6.37 -6.49 -3.75
N THR A 14 6.45 -5.61 -4.75
CA THR A 14 5.33 -4.71 -5.10
C THR A 14 4.10 -5.48 -5.56
N ILE A 15 4.29 -6.56 -6.33
CA ILE A 15 3.19 -7.43 -6.77
C ILE A 15 2.57 -8.16 -5.58
N LEU A 16 3.40 -8.74 -4.71
CA LEU A 16 2.92 -9.47 -3.52
C LEU A 16 2.21 -8.54 -2.54
N GLU A 17 2.78 -7.37 -2.24
CA GLU A 17 2.18 -6.32 -1.42
C GLU A 17 0.80 -5.94 -1.97
N PHE A 18 0.70 -5.72 -3.29
CA PHE A 18 -0.57 -5.39 -3.91
C PHE A 18 -1.61 -6.51 -3.74
N ILE A 19 -1.26 -7.75 -4.07
CA ILE A 19 -2.20 -8.89 -3.98
C ILE A 19 -2.70 -9.08 -2.54
N ILE A 20 -1.79 -9.08 -1.56
CA ILE A 20 -2.14 -9.30 -0.14
C ILE A 20 -3.05 -8.18 0.38
N LEU A 21 -2.70 -6.92 0.10
CA LEU A 21 -3.48 -5.79 0.58
C LEU A 21 -4.81 -5.63 -0.17
N SER A 22 -4.86 -5.91 -1.47
CA SER A 22 -6.11 -5.96 -2.21
C SER A 22 -7.02 -7.06 -1.69
N TRP A 23 -6.48 -8.23 -1.31
CA TRP A 23 -7.25 -9.30 -0.68
C TRP A 23 -7.81 -8.82 0.66
N PHE A 24 -6.99 -8.18 1.50
CA PHE A 24 -7.44 -7.59 2.75
C PHE A 24 -8.64 -6.66 2.53
N TYR A 25 -8.56 -5.73 1.57
CA TYR A 25 -9.67 -4.84 1.24
C TYR A 25 -10.88 -5.56 0.64
N TYR A 26 -10.68 -6.60 -0.17
CA TYR A 26 -11.76 -7.43 -0.67
C TYR A 26 -12.56 -8.06 0.49
N ILE A 27 -11.91 -8.63 1.50
CA ILE A 27 -12.61 -9.18 2.67
C ILE A 27 -13.45 -8.10 3.36
N LEU A 28 -12.92 -6.90 3.50
CA LEU A 28 -13.60 -5.78 4.16
C LEU A 28 -14.76 -5.21 3.35
N LEU A 29 -14.67 -5.24 2.02
CA LEU A 29 -15.61 -4.61 1.10
C LEU A 29 -16.38 -5.63 0.24
N LYS A 30 -16.37 -6.92 0.60
CA LYS A 30 -16.98 -8.02 -0.20
C LYS A 30 -18.48 -7.85 -0.48
N LYS A 31 -19.16 -6.98 0.26
CA LYS A 31 -20.56 -6.63 0.00
C LYS A 31 -20.72 -5.67 -1.19
N ASP A 32 -19.71 -4.86 -1.45
CA ASP A 32 -19.73 -3.82 -2.49
C ASP A 32 -18.86 -4.21 -3.70
N ILE A 33 -17.80 -5.00 -3.48
CA ILE A 33 -16.86 -5.45 -4.50
C ILE A 33 -17.05 -6.93 -4.76
N SER A 34 -17.40 -7.28 -6.00
CA SER A 34 -17.51 -8.68 -6.41
C SER A 34 -16.13 -9.35 -6.46
N TYR A 35 -16.10 -10.65 -6.22
CA TYR A 35 -14.87 -11.45 -6.31
C TYR A 35 -14.22 -11.37 -7.70
N PHE A 36 -15.04 -11.29 -8.75
CA PHE A 36 -14.57 -11.12 -10.13
C PHE A 36 -13.80 -9.82 -10.31
N ILE A 37 -14.34 -8.69 -9.83
CA ILE A 37 -13.64 -7.39 -9.88
C ILE A 37 -12.31 -7.47 -9.14
N PHE A 38 -12.28 -8.09 -7.96
CA PHE A 38 -11.05 -8.28 -7.20
C PHE A 38 -9.98 -9.05 -7.99
N ILE A 39 -10.33 -10.22 -8.54
CA ILE A 39 -9.39 -11.02 -9.36
C ILE A 39 -8.94 -10.22 -10.59
N SER A 40 -9.86 -9.57 -11.30
CA SER A 40 -9.53 -8.80 -12.51
C SER A 40 -8.54 -7.69 -12.21
N VAL A 41 -8.72 -6.94 -11.12
CA VAL A 41 -7.80 -5.88 -10.70
C VAL A 41 -6.44 -6.44 -10.29
N ALA A 42 -6.41 -7.53 -9.51
CA ALA A 42 -5.17 -8.18 -9.09
C ALA A 42 -4.36 -8.72 -10.29
N LEU A 43 -5.04 -9.35 -11.24
CA LEU A 43 -4.42 -9.89 -12.45
C LEU A 43 -3.95 -8.75 -13.38
N LEU A 44 -4.78 -7.74 -13.59
CA LEU A 44 -4.43 -6.57 -14.41
C LEU A 44 -3.21 -5.85 -13.83
N PHE A 45 -3.17 -5.62 -12.52
CA PHE A 45 -2.02 -4.99 -11.85
C PHE A 45 -0.76 -5.85 -11.97
N THR A 46 -0.88 -7.17 -11.78
CA THR A 46 0.26 -8.09 -11.90
C THR A 46 0.85 -8.06 -13.32
N VAL A 47 -0.01 -8.17 -14.34
CA VAL A 47 0.40 -8.09 -15.75
C VAL A 47 1.03 -6.72 -16.05
N PHE A 48 0.39 -5.64 -15.59
CA PHE A 48 0.91 -4.27 -15.74
C PHE A 48 2.31 -4.12 -15.12
N SER A 49 2.50 -4.59 -13.88
CA SER A 49 3.78 -4.50 -13.17
C SER A 49 4.87 -5.32 -13.87
N LEU A 50 4.55 -6.53 -14.35
CA LEU A 50 5.49 -7.38 -15.08
C LEU A 50 5.90 -6.74 -16.42
N ILE A 51 4.94 -6.23 -17.21
CA ILE A 51 5.24 -5.52 -18.45
C ILE A 51 6.07 -4.26 -18.16
N GLY A 52 5.71 -3.49 -17.14
CA GLY A 52 6.46 -2.31 -16.71
C GLY A 52 7.92 -2.65 -16.35
N SER A 53 8.13 -3.75 -15.62
CA SER A 53 9.46 -4.21 -15.18
C SER A 53 10.36 -4.68 -16.33
N VAL A 54 9.76 -5.12 -17.44
CA VAL A 54 10.49 -5.61 -18.62
C VAL A 54 10.78 -4.48 -19.61
N TYR A 55 9.83 -3.57 -19.84
CA TYR A 55 9.89 -2.61 -20.96
C TYR A 55 10.13 -1.16 -20.56
N ILE A 56 9.77 -0.74 -19.34
CA ILE A 56 9.78 0.68 -18.93
C ILE A 56 10.82 0.92 -17.84
N GLU A 57 10.75 0.12 -16.78
CA GLU A 57 11.63 0.18 -15.61
C GLU A 57 12.37 -1.15 -15.51
N ILE A 58 13.48 -1.27 -16.26
CA ILE A 58 14.32 -2.47 -16.28
C ILE A 58 14.47 -2.99 -14.86
N PHE A 59 14.33 -4.30 -14.63
CA PHE A 59 14.35 -4.98 -13.33
C PHE A 59 15.39 -4.50 -12.29
N PHE A 60 16.47 -3.84 -12.72
CA PHE A 60 17.52 -3.27 -11.88
C PHE A 60 17.29 -1.81 -11.45
N THR A 61 16.18 -1.17 -11.84
CA THR A 61 15.79 0.18 -11.43
C THR A 61 14.64 0.14 -10.43
N PHE A 62 14.41 1.27 -9.76
CA PHE A 62 13.28 1.42 -8.84
C PHE A 62 11.95 1.25 -9.59
N ASN A 63 10.97 0.57 -8.98
CA ASN A 63 9.64 0.36 -9.54
C ASN A 63 8.73 1.56 -9.25
N THR A 64 9.02 2.70 -9.88
CA THR A 64 8.33 3.98 -9.66
C THR A 64 6.86 3.86 -10.02
N ILE A 65 6.57 3.31 -11.21
CA ILE A 65 5.23 3.38 -11.78
C ILE A 65 4.29 2.44 -11.05
N SER A 66 4.68 1.18 -10.85
CA SER A 66 3.79 0.19 -10.22
C SER A 66 3.58 0.51 -8.74
N ARG A 67 4.61 0.99 -8.02
CA ARG A 67 4.44 1.41 -6.61
C ARG A 67 3.57 2.64 -6.46
N SER A 68 3.68 3.60 -7.37
CA SER A 68 2.84 4.80 -7.34
C SER A 68 1.39 4.46 -7.64
N LEU A 69 1.15 3.61 -8.64
CA LEU A 69 -0.19 3.11 -8.96
C LEU A 69 -0.80 2.32 -7.80
N ALA A 70 -0.04 1.40 -7.20
CA ALA A 70 -0.48 0.66 -6.02
C ALA A 70 -0.86 1.60 -4.87
N SER A 71 -0.05 2.64 -4.63
CA SER A 71 -0.33 3.62 -3.57
C SER A 71 -1.62 4.39 -3.83
N LEU A 72 -1.89 4.81 -5.07
CA LEU A 72 -3.16 5.45 -5.43
C LEU A 72 -4.36 4.55 -5.16
N VAL A 73 -4.27 3.27 -5.56
CA VAL A 73 -5.33 2.29 -5.32
C VAL A 73 -5.57 2.12 -3.82
N PHE A 74 -4.53 1.99 -3.00
CA PHE A 74 -4.69 1.82 -1.56
C PHE A 74 -5.13 3.09 -0.85
N ILE A 75 -4.76 4.28 -1.31
CA ILE A 75 -5.33 5.54 -0.82
C ILE A 75 -6.84 5.54 -1.06
N PHE A 76 -7.28 5.25 -2.29
CA PHE A 76 -8.70 5.22 -2.64
C PHE A 76 -9.48 4.19 -1.81
N LEU A 77 -8.99 2.95 -1.71
CA LEU A 77 -9.62 1.90 -0.92
C LEU A 77 -9.67 2.22 0.58
N SER A 78 -8.62 2.86 1.12
CA SER A 78 -8.57 3.27 2.52
C SER A 78 -9.62 4.34 2.81
N VAL A 79 -9.74 5.35 1.95
CA VAL A 79 -10.76 6.40 2.07
C VAL A 79 -12.16 5.79 1.98
N LEU A 80 -12.42 4.96 0.96
CA LEU A 80 -13.71 4.30 0.78
C LEU A 80 -14.12 3.50 2.02
N ARG A 81 -13.20 2.70 2.59
CA ARG A 81 -13.46 1.90 3.79
C ARG A 81 -13.69 2.76 5.03
N LEU A 82 -12.95 3.86 5.21
CA LEU A 82 -13.15 4.78 6.34
C LEU A 82 -14.48 5.53 6.24
N LEU A 83 -14.87 5.99 5.04
CA LEU A 83 -16.18 6.59 4.83
C LEU A 83 -17.31 5.62 5.15
N LYS A 84 -17.16 4.34 4.77
CA LYS A 84 -18.14 3.31 5.08
C LYS A 84 -18.28 3.05 6.59
N SER A 85 -17.19 3.05 7.37
CA SER A 85 -17.29 2.93 8.83
C SER A 85 -18.01 4.09 9.52
N LEU A 86 -18.18 5.23 8.84
CA LEU A 86 -18.94 6.36 9.36
C LEU A 86 -20.45 6.25 9.09
N THR A 87 -20.90 5.22 8.36
CA THR A 87 -22.32 5.01 8.09
C THR A 87 -23.04 4.37 9.28
N VAL A 88 -24.31 4.75 9.48
CA VAL A 88 -25.13 4.34 10.64
C VAL A 88 -25.26 2.82 10.76
N GLU A 89 -25.31 2.09 9.63
CA GLU A 89 -25.41 0.62 9.61
C GLU A 89 -24.21 -0.10 10.21
N ASP A 90 -23.02 0.52 10.15
CA ASP A 90 -21.78 -0.05 10.67
C ASP A 90 -21.38 0.57 12.02
N MET A 91 -22.00 1.69 12.45
CA MET A 91 -21.86 2.26 13.79
C MET A 91 -22.48 1.42 14.93
N ALA A 92 -23.27 0.39 14.61
CA ALA A 92 -23.82 -0.51 15.61
C ALA A 92 -22.69 -1.09 16.49
N PRO A 93 -22.81 -1.06 17.83
CA PRO A 93 -21.70 -1.33 18.76
C PRO A 93 -21.12 -2.75 18.64
N ASN A 94 -21.91 -3.69 18.13
CA ASN A 94 -21.44 -5.04 17.85
C ASN A 94 -20.86 -5.19 16.44
N LYS A 95 -21.08 -4.31 15.47
CA LYS A 95 -20.69 -4.52 14.07
C LYS A 95 -19.40 -3.79 13.70
N ASN A 96 -19.09 -2.68 14.37
CA ASN A 96 -17.89 -1.89 14.07
C ASN A 96 -16.63 -2.50 14.68
N ASN A 97 -15.72 -3.01 13.85
CA ASN A 97 -14.41 -3.41 14.32
C ASN A 97 -13.46 -2.22 14.26
N LYS A 98 -13.44 -1.43 15.34
CA LYS A 98 -12.55 -0.26 15.50
C LYS A 98 -11.08 -0.58 15.23
N GLY A 99 -10.65 -1.83 15.43
CA GLY A 99 -9.29 -2.28 15.13
C GLY A 99 -8.96 -2.19 13.63
N VAL A 100 -9.90 -2.55 12.77
CA VAL A 100 -9.74 -2.45 11.30
C VAL A 100 -9.59 -0.98 10.88
N ASP A 101 -10.33 -0.06 11.51
CA ASP A 101 -10.24 1.36 11.17
C ASP A 101 -8.86 1.94 11.49
N TYR A 102 -8.19 1.50 12.58
CA TYR A 102 -6.80 1.86 12.85
C TYR A 102 -5.84 1.34 11.77
N ILE A 103 -6.00 0.08 11.33
CA ILE A 103 -5.19 -0.50 10.24
C ILE A 103 -5.37 0.31 8.96
N THR A 104 -6.63 0.56 8.56
CA THR A 104 -6.97 1.33 7.36
C THR A 104 -6.46 2.77 7.42
N ALA A 105 -6.54 3.43 8.58
CA ALA A 105 -5.96 4.75 8.78
C ALA A 105 -4.42 4.74 8.63
N GLY A 106 -3.76 3.71 9.17
CA GLY A 106 -2.32 3.48 9.00
C GLY A 106 -1.93 3.33 7.53
N PHE A 107 -2.67 2.52 6.76
CA PHE A 107 -2.46 2.39 5.32
C PHE A 107 -2.67 3.72 4.59
N LEU A 108 -3.73 4.47 4.92
CA LEU A 108 -3.97 5.77 4.30
C LEU A 108 -2.79 6.73 4.51
N VAL A 109 -2.31 6.87 5.76
CA VAL A 109 -1.18 7.76 6.09
C VAL A 109 0.09 7.31 5.38
N TYR A 110 0.39 6.02 5.39
CA TYR A 110 1.61 5.50 4.76
C TYR A 110 1.62 5.67 3.24
N PHE A 111 0.55 5.26 2.56
CA PHE A 111 0.49 5.34 1.10
C PHE A 111 0.38 6.79 0.61
N SER A 112 -0.40 7.64 1.30
CA SER A 112 -0.46 9.07 0.96
C SER A 112 0.85 9.81 1.22
N GLY A 113 1.57 9.50 2.30
CA GLY A 113 2.87 10.09 2.58
C GLY A 113 3.97 9.58 1.66
N SER A 114 3.91 8.31 1.25
CA SER A 114 4.97 7.69 0.44
C SER A 114 4.76 7.85 -1.07
N ILE A 115 3.58 8.23 -1.53
CA ILE A 115 3.28 8.34 -2.97
C ILE A 115 4.22 9.32 -3.69
N VAL A 116 4.58 10.44 -3.05
CA VAL A 116 5.51 11.43 -3.63
C VAL A 116 6.89 10.81 -3.80
N LEU A 117 7.38 10.08 -2.79
CA LEU A 117 8.65 9.37 -2.87
C LEU A 117 8.63 8.37 -4.02
N PHE A 118 7.58 7.57 -4.13
CA PHE A 118 7.49 6.54 -5.17
C PHE A 118 7.39 7.16 -6.56
N SER A 119 6.55 8.20 -6.74
CA SER A 119 6.26 8.82 -8.03
C SER A 119 7.47 9.56 -8.59
N PHE A 120 8.29 10.14 -7.72
CA PHE A 120 9.44 10.94 -8.11
C PHE A 120 10.78 10.26 -7.85
N SER A 121 10.80 8.97 -7.50
CA SER A 121 12.03 8.26 -7.10
C SER A 121 13.19 8.42 -8.09
N ASN A 122 12.92 8.37 -9.41
CA ASN A 122 13.90 8.57 -10.47
C ASN A 122 14.56 9.96 -10.45
N TYR A 123 13.84 10.98 -10.00
CA TYR A 123 14.37 12.34 -9.79
C TYR A 123 15.07 12.45 -8.43
N LEU A 124 14.45 11.91 -7.37
CA LEU A 124 14.99 11.97 -6.02
C LEU A 124 16.35 11.28 -5.89
N ASN A 125 16.57 10.19 -6.64
CA ASN A 125 17.85 9.49 -6.69
C ASN A 125 19.01 10.30 -7.30
N LYS A 126 18.72 11.46 -7.93
CA LYS A 126 19.74 12.38 -8.47
C LYS A 126 20.11 13.50 -7.49
N LEU A 127 19.43 13.58 -6.36
CA LEU A 127 19.68 14.61 -5.34
C LEU A 127 20.95 14.33 -4.55
N ALA A 128 21.45 15.36 -3.85
CA ALA A 128 22.57 15.21 -2.93
C ALA A 128 22.27 14.14 -1.86
N TYR A 129 23.30 13.37 -1.50
CA TYR A 129 23.16 12.20 -0.61
C TYR A 129 22.45 12.50 0.73
N GLY A 130 22.76 13.64 1.36
CA GLY A 130 22.11 14.05 2.61
C GLY A 130 20.60 14.27 2.46
N LEU A 131 20.15 14.84 1.32
CA LEU A 131 18.73 15.04 1.05
C LEU A 131 18.03 13.71 0.76
N LEU A 132 18.69 12.81 0.04
CA LEU A 132 18.20 11.45 -0.19
C LEU A 132 18.01 10.71 1.15
N LEU A 133 18.97 10.78 2.06
CA LEU A 133 18.85 10.20 3.41
C LEU A 133 17.67 10.75 4.20
N ASN A 134 17.40 12.05 4.13
CA ASN A 134 16.26 12.67 4.80
C ASN A 134 14.93 12.13 4.24
N ILE A 135 14.82 12.01 2.91
CA ILE A 135 13.63 11.46 2.24
C ILE A 135 13.37 10.01 2.68
N TRP A 136 14.41 9.18 2.70
CA TRP A 136 14.29 7.80 3.17
C TRP A 136 13.97 7.72 4.66
N SER A 137 14.46 8.65 5.47
CA SER A 137 14.13 8.72 6.90
C SER A 137 12.65 9.05 7.13
N ILE A 138 12.07 9.95 6.32
CA ILE A 138 10.62 10.22 6.33
C ILE A 138 9.85 8.95 5.97
N HIS A 139 10.29 8.22 4.95
CA HIS A 139 9.66 6.95 4.58
C HIS A 139 9.72 5.90 5.71
N THR A 140 10.86 5.79 6.39
CA THR A 140 11.01 4.93 7.57
C THR A 140 10.05 5.35 8.69
N LEU A 141 9.89 6.65 8.93
CA LEU A 141 8.91 7.15 9.91
C LEU A 141 7.48 6.74 9.54
N LEU A 142 7.11 6.86 8.26
CA LEU A 142 5.79 6.43 7.77
C LEU A 142 5.57 4.92 7.97
N LEU A 143 6.60 4.09 7.77
CA LEU A 143 6.54 2.65 8.07
C LEU A 143 6.34 2.39 9.57
N VAL A 144 7.04 3.11 10.44
CA VAL A 144 6.86 2.98 11.90
C VAL A 144 5.42 3.32 12.29
N LEU A 145 4.86 4.40 11.73
CA LEU A 145 3.45 4.77 11.97
C LEU A 145 2.49 3.69 11.45
N LEU A 146 2.74 3.15 10.25
CA LEU A 146 1.95 2.05 9.69
C LEU A 146 1.94 0.83 10.63
N TYR A 147 3.11 0.35 11.02
CA TYR A 147 3.21 -0.86 11.86
C TYR A 147 2.66 -0.62 13.26
N SER A 148 2.78 0.60 13.79
CA SER A 148 2.13 0.98 15.05
C SER A 148 0.61 0.93 14.92
N ALA A 149 0.05 1.47 13.84
CA ALA A 149 -1.37 1.43 13.56
C ALA A 149 -1.88 -0.01 13.36
N ILE A 150 -1.10 -0.86 12.68
CA ILE A 150 -1.40 -2.29 12.54
C ILE A 150 -1.44 -2.97 13.92
N THR A 151 -0.42 -2.73 14.75
CA THR A 151 -0.33 -3.31 16.09
C THR A 151 -1.50 -2.90 16.96
N ILE A 152 -1.82 -1.60 17.01
CA ILE A 152 -2.97 -1.07 17.76
C ILE A 152 -4.27 -1.67 17.22
N GLY A 153 -4.40 -1.77 15.91
CA GLY A 153 -5.57 -2.33 15.25
C GLY A 153 -5.80 -3.79 15.61
N LEU A 154 -4.74 -4.61 15.61
CA LEU A 154 -4.80 -6.01 16.03
C LEU A 154 -5.13 -6.15 17.52
N LEU A 155 -4.54 -5.33 18.40
CA LEU A 155 -4.84 -5.34 19.85
C LEU A 155 -6.30 -4.94 20.15
N ARG A 156 -6.89 -4.06 19.32
CA ARG A 156 -8.28 -3.63 19.46
C ARG A 156 -9.26 -4.48 18.65
N TYR A 157 -8.78 -5.45 17.89
CA TYR A 157 -9.60 -6.35 17.11
C TYR A 157 -10.35 -7.32 18.04
N LYS A 158 -11.68 -7.29 18.00
CA LYS A 158 -12.50 -8.24 18.75
C LYS A 158 -12.89 -9.40 17.83
N ILE A 159 -12.45 -10.62 18.19
CA ILE A 159 -12.95 -11.85 17.56
C ILE A 159 -14.40 -12.01 18.00
N LYS A 160 -15.29 -12.18 17.02
CA LYS A 160 -16.69 -12.55 17.25
C LYS A 160 -16.85 -14.05 17.16
#